data_AF-A0A7S2QKW4-F1
#
_entry.id   AF-A0A7S2QKW4-F1
#
_cell.length_a   1.000
_cell.length_b   1.000
_cell.length_c   1.000
_cell.angle_alpha   90.00
_cell.angle_beta   90.00
_cell.angle_gamma   90.00
#
_symmetry.space_group_name_H-M   'P 1'
#
loop_
_entity.id
_entity.type
_entity.pdbx_description
1 polymer ?
#
loop_
_entity_poly.entity_id
_entity_poly.type
_entity_poly.pdbx_seq_one_letter_code
_entity_poly.pdbx_strand_id
1 'polypeptide(L)'
;AAVALRAFENELGVQDPVGFWDPVGFTADGDLLAFKRRRCVELKHGRICMLATMGYITPEVVGKFPGYLAPSMDLKFADIPNGLAAVSQVPALGWVQMVAYAAYCELSGPRTRAANTSDYADLAPGDYGWKV
;
A
#
# COMPACT_ATOMS: atom_id res chain seq x y z
N ALA A 1 4.21 -38.52 10.90
CA ALA A 1 4.29 -37.04 10.85
C ALA A 1 4.69 -36.66 9.44
N ALA A 2 3.71 -36.29 8.61
CA ALA A 2 3.98 -35.88 7.23
C ALA A 2 4.63 -34.49 7.27
N VAL A 3 5.85 -34.39 6.77
CA VAL A 3 6.54 -33.13 6.53
C VAL A 3 5.63 -32.28 5.64
N ALA A 4 5.27 -31.08 6.11
CA ALA A 4 4.57 -30.05 5.33
C ALA A 4 5.47 -29.59 4.19
N LEU A 5 5.54 -30.41 3.15
CA LEU A 5 6.31 -30.14 1.96
C LEU A 5 5.46 -29.19 1.09
N ARG A 6 5.76 -27.88 1.17
CA ARG A 6 5.83 -27.01 -0.02
C ARG A 6 4.50 -26.65 -0.69
N ALA A 7 3.58 -26.01 0.05
CA ALA A 7 2.30 -25.58 -0.50
C ALA A 7 2.38 -24.34 -1.43
N PHE A 8 3.37 -23.45 -1.26
CA PHE A 8 3.39 -22.13 -1.94
C PHE A 8 4.71 -21.78 -2.63
N GLU A 9 5.61 -22.74 -2.84
CA GLU A 9 6.94 -22.47 -3.40
C GLU A 9 6.93 -22.15 -4.90
N ASN A 10 5.82 -22.40 -5.59
CA ASN A 10 5.62 -22.07 -7.01
C ASN A 10 4.71 -20.85 -7.22
N GLU A 11 4.40 -20.11 -6.14
CA GLU A 11 3.52 -18.94 -6.21
C GLU A 11 4.24 -17.70 -6.75
N LEU A 12 3.44 -16.76 -7.27
CA LEU A 12 3.94 -15.49 -7.79
C LEU A 12 4.65 -14.69 -6.68
N GLY A 13 5.93 -14.37 -6.92
CA GLY A 13 6.79 -13.64 -5.98
C GLY A 13 7.97 -14.48 -5.47
N VAL A 14 7.95 -15.79 -5.70
CA VAL A 14 9.12 -16.66 -5.50
C VAL A 14 10.09 -16.43 -6.67
N GLN A 15 11.23 -15.79 -6.39
CA GLN A 15 12.23 -15.42 -7.39
C GLN A 15 13.65 -15.62 -6.84
N ASP A 16 14.59 -15.91 -7.74
CA ASP A 16 16.01 -15.98 -7.40
C ASP A 16 16.54 -14.58 -7.01
N PRO A 17 17.51 -14.47 -6.07
CA PRO A 17 18.38 -15.52 -5.55
C PRO A 17 17.87 -16.23 -4.28
N VAL A 18 16.80 -15.75 -3.66
CA VAL A 18 16.33 -16.24 -2.35
C VAL A 18 15.26 -17.31 -2.47
N GLY A 19 14.65 -17.48 -3.64
CA GLY A 19 13.59 -18.47 -3.86
C GLY A 19 12.44 -18.26 -2.86
N PHE A 20 11.97 -19.34 -2.25
CA PHE A 20 10.88 -19.28 -1.28
C PHE A 20 11.41 -18.82 0.09
N TRP A 21 11.08 -17.57 0.45
CA TRP A 21 11.58 -16.92 1.66
C TRP A 21 10.50 -16.78 2.74
N ASP A 22 10.43 -17.74 3.66
CA ASP A 22 9.56 -17.69 4.86
C ASP A 22 10.31 -18.12 6.14
N PRO A 23 11.19 -17.26 6.69
CA PRO A 23 11.97 -17.59 7.89
C PRO A 23 11.14 -17.64 9.18
N VAL A 24 9.95 -17.03 9.19
CA VAL A 24 9.07 -16.93 10.38
C VAL A 24 7.93 -17.96 10.32
N GLY A 25 7.82 -18.72 9.23
CA GLY A 25 6.87 -19.83 9.09
C GLY A 25 5.41 -19.38 8.96
N PHE A 26 5.15 -18.18 8.44
CA PHE A 26 3.79 -17.67 8.30
C PHE A 26 2.94 -18.53 7.35
N THR A 27 3.56 -19.30 6.48
CA THR A 27 2.90 -20.18 5.50
C THR A 27 2.96 -21.66 5.87
N ALA A 28 3.53 -22.00 7.04
CA ALA A 28 3.74 -23.38 7.48
C ALA A 28 2.41 -24.15 7.68
N ASP A 29 1.34 -23.44 8.02
CA ASP A 29 0.01 -24.03 8.26
C ASP A 29 -0.73 -24.42 6.96
N GLY A 30 -0.23 -24.02 5.79
CA GLY A 30 -0.84 -24.36 4.49
C GLY A 30 -2.19 -23.69 4.21
N ASP A 31 -2.63 -22.73 5.05
CA ASP A 31 -3.91 -22.04 4.86
C ASP A 31 -3.88 -21.09 3.66
N LEU A 32 -4.53 -21.52 2.57
CA LEU A 32 -4.69 -20.75 1.33
C LEU A 32 -5.37 -19.40 1.56
N LEU A 33 -6.32 -19.32 2.49
CA LEU A 33 -7.11 -18.12 2.74
C LEU A 33 -6.27 -17.05 3.44
N ALA A 34 -5.53 -17.44 4.48
CA ALA A 34 -4.55 -16.58 5.14
C ALA A 34 -3.43 -16.15 4.17
N PHE A 35 -2.96 -17.04 3.29
CA PHE A 35 -1.98 -16.71 2.26
C PHE A 35 -2.51 -15.65 1.28
N LYS A 36 -3.71 -15.83 0.71
CA LYS A 36 -4.35 -14.84 -0.18
C LYS A 36 -4.51 -13.48 0.48
N ARG A 37 -4.93 -13.44 1.75
CA ARG A 37 -5.02 -12.18 2.52
C ARG A 37 -3.65 -11.50 2.63
N ARG A 38 -2.60 -12.24 3.00
CA ARG A 38 -1.23 -11.69 3.10
C ARG A 38 -0.73 -11.16 1.77
N ARG A 39 -1.05 -11.86 0.66
CA ARG A 39 -0.72 -11.42 -0.71
C ARG A 39 -1.42 -10.12 -1.11
N CYS A 40 -2.70 -9.98 -0.79
CA CYS A 40 -3.43 -8.72 -0.99
C CYS A 40 -2.82 -7.57 -0.19
N VAL A 41 -2.46 -7.81 1.08
CA VAL A 41 -1.84 -6.81 1.95
C VAL A 41 -0.47 -6.40 1.42
N GLU A 42 0.37 -7.34 1.00
CA GLU A 42 1.67 -7.02 0.43
C GLU A 42 1.55 -6.18 -0.85
N LEU A 43 0.63 -6.52 -1.77
CA LEU A 43 0.39 -5.72 -2.97
C LEU A 43 -0.12 -4.31 -2.65
N LYS A 44 -0.98 -4.16 -1.63
CA LYS A 44 -1.45 -2.84 -1.18
C LYS A 44 -0.28 -2.00 -0.67
N HIS A 45 0.58 -2.57 0.18
CA HIS A 45 1.78 -1.88 0.68
C HIS A 45 2.75 -1.55 -0.46
N GLY A 46 3.02 -2.49 -1.37
CA GLY A 46 3.90 -2.26 -2.51
C GLY A 46 3.44 -1.10 -3.38
N ARG A 47 2.15 -1.02 -3.72
CA ARG A 47 1.57 0.10 -4.49
C ARG A 47 1.71 1.44 -3.77
N ILE A 48 1.47 1.47 -2.46
CA ILE A 48 1.64 2.67 -1.63
C ILE A 48 3.11 3.09 -1.61
N CYS A 49 4.05 2.16 -1.42
CA CYS A 49 5.48 2.44 -1.41
C CYS A 49 6.00 2.96 -2.77
N MET A 50 5.50 2.43 -3.89
CA MET A 50 5.84 2.95 -5.23
C MET A 50 5.40 4.40 -5.42
N LEU A 51 4.18 4.75 -4.98
CA LEU A 51 3.71 6.13 -5.03
C LEU A 51 4.45 7.03 -4.04
N ALA A 52 4.76 6.54 -2.85
CA ALA A 52 5.51 7.29 -1.83
C ALA A 52 6.95 7.60 -2.27
N THR A 53 7.64 6.63 -2.87
CA THR A 53 9.02 6.83 -3.38
C THR A 53 9.03 7.81 -4.54
N MET A 54 8.12 7.69 -5.49
CA MET A 54 7.98 8.66 -6.58
C MET A 54 7.64 10.05 -6.05
N GLY A 55 6.70 10.15 -5.10
CA GLY A 55 6.29 11.40 -4.46
C GLY A 55 7.39 12.05 -3.61
N TYR A 56 8.33 11.28 -3.09
CA TYR A 56 9.51 11.80 -2.38
C TYR A 56 10.55 12.37 -3.36
N ILE A 57 10.77 11.70 -4.50
CA ILE A 57 11.79 12.09 -5.50
C ILE A 57 11.32 13.28 -6.36
N THR A 58 10.03 13.34 -6.71
CA THR A 58 9.51 14.31 -7.68
C THR A 58 9.73 15.77 -7.26
N PRO A 59 9.47 16.18 -6.00
CA PRO A 59 9.71 17.55 -5.54
C PRO A 59 11.19 17.97 -5.56
N GLU A 60 12.12 17.02 -5.46
CA GLU A 60 13.57 17.25 -5.56
C GLU A 60 14.01 17.45 -7.01
N VAL A 61 13.48 16.65 -7.94
CA VAL A 61 13.96 16.60 -9.33
C VAL A 61 13.24 17.60 -10.24
N VAL A 62 11.92 17.71 -10.13
CA VAL A 62 11.08 18.51 -11.05
C VAL A 62 10.73 19.88 -10.44
N GLY A 63 11.00 20.06 -9.15
CA GLY A 63 10.57 21.22 -8.39
C GLY A 63 9.17 21.07 -7.82
N LYS A 64 8.78 22.03 -6.99
CA LYS A 64 7.49 22.02 -6.28
C LYS A 64 6.41 22.70 -7.11
N PHE A 65 5.15 22.31 -6.89
CA PHE A 65 4.03 22.92 -7.61
C PHE A 65 3.97 24.45 -7.39
N PRO A 66 3.67 25.24 -8.42
CA PRO A 66 3.48 26.67 -8.26
C PRO A 66 2.14 26.93 -7.54
N GLY A 67 2.16 27.75 -6.48
CA GLY A 67 0.96 28.22 -5.80
C GLY A 67 0.99 28.08 -4.28
N TYR A 68 -0.19 28.23 -3.67
CA TYR A 68 -0.40 28.16 -2.23
C TYR A 68 -0.92 26.78 -1.82
N LEU A 69 -0.28 26.17 -0.82
CA LEU A 69 -0.77 24.98 -0.13
C LEU A 69 -2.02 25.32 0.69
N ALA A 70 -1.99 26.45 1.38
CA ALA A 70 -3.09 26.94 2.20
C ALA A 70 -3.24 28.45 1.99
N PRO A 71 -4.18 28.91 1.13
CA PRO A 71 -4.42 30.33 0.90
C PRO A 71 -4.81 31.10 2.17
N SER A 72 -5.41 30.42 3.14
CA SER A 72 -5.77 30.99 4.45
C SER A 72 -4.60 31.21 5.39
N MET A 73 -3.42 30.67 5.08
CA MET A 73 -2.19 30.79 5.88
C MET A 73 -1.01 31.36 5.07
N ASP A 74 -1.27 31.86 3.86
CA ASP A 74 -0.26 32.34 2.90
C ASP A 74 0.92 31.38 2.68
N LEU A 75 0.70 30.08 2.89
CA LEU A 75 1.75 29.06 2.82
C LEU A 75 1.91 28.56 1.39
N LYS A 76 3.10 28.73 0.79
CA LYS A 76 3.39 28.26 -0.57
C LYS A 76 3.95 26.86 -0.56
N PHE A 77 3.70 26.10 -1.63
CA PHE A 77 4.34 24.79 -1.82
C PHE A 77 5.87 24.90 -1.85
N ALA A 78 6.41 26.02 -2.31
CA ALA A 78 7.85 26.31 -2.30
C ALA A 78 8.48 26.22 -0.91
N ASP A 79 7.74 26.63 0.13
CA ASP A 79 8.24 26.79 1.50
C ASP A 79 8.23 25.48 2.30
N ILE A 80 7.61 24.42 1.77
CA ILE A 80 7.51 23.12 2.45
C ILE A 80 8.81 22.33 2.25
N PRO A 81 9.62 22.06 3.29
CA PRO A 81 10.84 21.27 3.14
C PRO A 81 10.50 19.82 2.75
N ASN A 82 11.39 19.15 2.03
CA ASN A 82 11.14 17.78 1.57
C ASN A 82 11.31 16.76 2.72
N GLY A 83 10.68 15.59 2.54
CA GLY A 83 10.77 14.47 3.47
C GLY A 83 10.04 14.68 4.81
N LEU A 84 10.60 14.14 5.89
CA LEU A 84 9.94 14.12 7.21
C LEU A 84 9.69 15.52 7.78
N ALA A 85 10.47 16.51 7.38
CA ALA A 85 10.27 17.91 7.78
C ALA A 85 8.99 18.53 7.18
N ALA A 86 8.47 17.98 6.08
CA ALA A 86 7.19 18.41 5.50
C ALA A 86 6.02 18.17 6.48
N VAL A 87 6.11 17.12 7.29
CA VAL A 87 4.99 16.64 8.12
C VAL A 87 4.54 17.68 9.13
N SER A 88 5.47 18.43 9.71
CA SER A 88 5.16 19.47 10.70
C SER A 88 4.73 20.81 10.08
N GLN A 89 4.95 21.02 8.78
CA GLN A 89 4.64 22.28 8.09
C GLN A 89 3.26 22.24 7.41
N VAL A 90 2.75 21.05 7.11
CA VAL A 90 1.40 20.89 6.55
C VAL A 90 0.35 21.13 7.64
N PRO A 91 -0.62 22.04 7.43
CA PRO A 91 -1.67 22.31 8.42
C PRO A 91 -2.50 21.07 8.75
N ALA A 92 -2.96 20.97 10.01
CA ALA A 92 -3.75 19.84 10.50
C ALA A 92 -5.04 19.60 9.67
N LEU A 93 -5.68 20.66 9.18
CA LEU A 93 -6.86 20.53 8.32
C LEU A 93 -6.53 19.85 6.98
N GLY A 94 -5.34 20.09 6.42
CA GLY A 94 -4.87 19.41 5.22
C GLY A 94 -4.66 17.91 5.47
N TRP A 95 -4.07 17.56 6.62
CA TRP A 95 -3.94 16.16 7.05
C TRP A 95 -5.27 15.46 7.20
N VAL A 96 -6.26 16.11 7.82
CA VAL A 96 -7.61 15.55 7.97
C VAL A 96 -8.24 15.28 6.61
N GLN A 97 -8.10 16.19 5.65
CA GLN A 97 -8.61 15.98 4.28
C GLN A 97 -7.92 14.81 3.57
N MET A 98 -6.59 14.70 3.69
CA MET A 98 -5.84 13.58 3.10
C MET A 98 -6.23 12.24 3.70
N VAL A 99 -6.36 12.15 5.04
CA VAL A 99 -6.78 10.93 5.72
C VAL A 99 -8.23 10.60 5.42
N ALA A 100 -9.13 11.59 5.38
CA ALA A 100 -10.52 11.38 5.03
C ALA A 100 -10.66 10.87 3.58
N TYR A 101 -9.88 11.40 2.64
CA TYR A 101 -9.85 10.91 1.27
C TYR A 101 -9.30 9.48 1.18
N ALA A 102 -8.20 9.18 1.88
CA ALA A 102 -7.67 7.82 1.94
C ALA A 102 -8.69 6.84 2.53
N ALA A 103 -9.37 7.21 3.63
CA ALA A 103 -10.45 6.42 4.22
C ALA A 103 -11.62 6.22 3.24
N TYR A 104 -12.02 7.27 2.51
CA TYR A 104 -13.04 7.17 1.47
C TYR A 104 -12.62 6.20 0.35
N CYS A 105 -11.39 6.28 -0.16
CA CYS A 105 -10.88 5.36 -1.18
C CYS A 105 -10.84 3.91 -0.67
N GLU A 106 -10.50 3.69 0.59
CA GLU A 106 -10.51 2.36 1.18
C GLU A 106 -11.93 1.80 1.34
N LEU A 107 -12.90 2.64 1.74
CA LEU A 107 -14.29 2.24 1.95
C LEU A 107 -15.12 2.13 0.67
N SER A 108 -14.82 2.94 -0.34
CA SER A 108 -15.57 2.99 -1.62
C SER A 108 -15.12 1.96 -2.65
N GLY A 109 -13.93 1.36 -2.46
CA GLY A 109 -13.40 0.33 -3.34
C GLY A 109 -14.35 -0.88 -3.45
N PRO A 110 -14.77 -1.29 -4.66
CA PRO A 110 -15.84 -2.28 -4.86
C PRO A 110 -15.56 -3.67 -4.29
N ARG A 111 -14.35 -3.94 -3.79
CA ARG A 111 -13.94 -5.22 -3.19
C ARG A 111 -13.09 -5.09 -1.92
N THR A 112 -13.17 -3.97 -1.20
CA THR A 112 -12.69 -3.88 0.19
C THR A 112 -13.74 -4.38 1.19
N ARG A 113 -14.69 -5.22 0.75
CA ARG A 113 -15.67 -5.85 1.65
C ARG A 113 -15.08 -6.99 2.47
N ALA A 114 -13.75 -7.15 2.45
CA ALA A 114 -13.06 -8.15 3.24
C ALA A 114 -12.84 -7.66 4.68
N ALA A 115 -13.92 -7.67 5.45
CA ALA A 115 -13.85 -7.48 6.90
C ALA A 115 -13.28 -8.74 7.58
N ASN A 116 -13.49 -9.91 6.96
CA ASN A 116 -13.05 -11.20 7.47
C ASN A 116 -12.15 -11.91 6.45
N THR A 117 -11.30 -12.81 6.94
CA THR A 117 -10.40 -13.61 6.08
C THR A 117 -11.19 -14.41 5.03
N SER A 118 -12.43 -14.82 5.33
CA SER A 118 -13.34 -15.56 4.42
C SER A 118 -13.62 -14.82 3.11
N ASP A 119 -13.60 -13.50 3.15
CA ASP A 119 -13.97 -12.66 2.01
C ASP A 119 -12.89 -12.67 0.92
N TYR A 120 -11.69 -13.18 1.23
CA TYR A 120 -10.59 -13.40 0.28
C TYR A 120 -10.67 -14.72 -0.48
N ALA A 121 -11.68 -15.57 -0.22
CA ALA A 121 -11.82 -16.87 -0.88
C ALA A 121 -11.93 -16.73 -2.40
N ASP A 122 -12.77 -15.80 -2.86
CA ASP A 122 -13.14 -15.61 -4.28
C ASP A 122 -12.40 -14.44 -4.96
N LEU A 123 -11.50 -13.76 -4.23
CA LEU A 123 -10.75 -12.60 -4.72
C LEU A 123 -9.36 -13.02 -5.22
N ALA A 124 -9.06 -12.71 -6.48
CA ALA A 124 -7.68 -12.72 -6.96
C ALA A 124 -6.90 -11.57 -6.29
N PRO A 125 -5.72 -11.82 -5.68
CA PRO A 125 -4.96 -10.76 -5.03
C PRO A 125 -4.64 -9.60 -5.97
N GLY A 126 -5.06 -8.39 -5.60
CA GLY A 126 -4.81 -7.16 -6.35
C GLY A 126 -5.82 -6.84 -7.46
N ASP A 127 -6.87 -7.64 -7.64
CA ASP A 127 -7.95 -7.40 -8.60
C ASP A 127 -9.05 -6.47 -8.03
N TYR A 128 -9.18 -5.28 -8.61
CA TYR A 128 -10.20 -4.28 -8.27
C TYR A 128 -11.44 -4.30 -9.18
N GLY A 129 -11.53 -5.26 -10.09
CA GLY A 129 -12.72 -5.47 -10.91
C GLY A 129 -12.81 -4.58 -12.13
N TRP A 130 -11.66 -4.12 -12.60
CA TRP A 130 -11.56 -3.51 -13.91
C TRP A 130 -11.82 -4.58 -14.97
N LYS A 131 -12.95 -4.45 -15.67
CA LYS A 131 -13.20 -5.20 -16.90
C LYS A 131 -12.38 -4.52 -18.00
N VAL A 132 -11.29 -5.17 -18.43
CA VAL A 132 -10.63 -4.82 -19.70
C VAL A 132 -11.54 -5.25 -20.84
#